data_AF-R7TGR6-F1
#
_entry.id   AF-R7TGR6-F1
#
_cell.length_a   1.000
_cell.length_b   1.000
_cell.length_c   1.000
_cell.angle_alpha   90.00
_cell.angle_beta   90.00
_cell.angle_gamma   90.00
#
_symmetry.space_group_name_H-M   'P 1'
#
loop_
_entity.id
_entity.type
_entity.pdbx_description
1 polymer ?
#
loop_
_entity_poly.entity_id
_entity_poly.type
_entity_poly.pdbx_seq_one_letter_code
_entity_poly.pdbx_strand_id
1 'polypeptide(L)'
;MSINAVKGVEIGDGFASVSQKGTEHRDEITPDGFLSNHAGGTLGGISSGQDVIAHIALKPTSSITTPGKSINMQGEPVEVVTKGRHDPCVGIRAVPIAEAMMAITLMDHFMRHRAQNAGVVSPAPVV
;
A
#
# COMPACT_ATOMS: atom_id res chain seq x y z
N MET A 1 -7.05 -1.38 1.72
CA MET A 1 -6.87 -2.66 0.99
C MET A 1 -8.07 -2.97 0.08
N SER A 2 -8.63 -1.97 -0.61
CA SER A 2 -9.87 -2.10 -1.40
C SER A 2 -9.64 -2.43 -2.89
N ILE A 3 -8.39 -2.36 -3.36
CA ILE A 3 -8.04 -2.74 -4.73
C ILE A 3 -8.24 -4.25 -4.87
N ASN A 4 -8.99 -4.65 -5.89
CA ASN A 4 -9.23 -6.06 -6.16
C ASN A 4 -7.91 -6.83 -6.32
N ALA A 5 -7.92 -8.08 -5.86
CA ALA A 5 -6.77 -8.97 -5.78
C ALA A 5 -5.67 -8.59 -4.78
N VAL A 6 -5.67 -7.41 -4.16
CA VAL A 6 -4.73 -7.09 -3.07
C VAL A 6 -5.04 -7.92 -1.83
N LYS A 7 -4.03 -8.59 -1.28
CA LYS A 7 -4.10 -9.45 -0.10
C LYS A 7 -3.20 -9.01 1.05
N GLY A 8 -2.30 -8.06 0.81
CA GLY A 8 -1.44 -7.46 1.82
C GLY A 8 -1.04 -6.04 1.43
N VAL A 9 -0.79 -5.21 2.43
CA VAL A 9 -0.26 -3.85 2.29
C VAL A 9 0.82 -3.69 3.35
N GLU A 10 1.96 -3.15 2.94
CA GLU A 10 3.12 -2.87 3.78
C GLU A 10 3.52 -1.40 3.63
N ILE A 11 4.08 -0.83 4.69
CA ILE A 11 4.62 0.53 4.71
C ILE A 11 6.08 0.45 5.13
N GLY A 12 6.96 1.16 4.43
CA GLY A 12 8.41 1.09 4.64
C GLY A 12 8.91 -0.35 4.54
N ASP A 13 9.67 -0.79 5.55
CA ASP A 13 10.18 -2.15 5.65
C ASP A 13 9.09 -3.23 5.80
N GLY A 14 7.84 -2.84 6.08
CA GLY A 14 6.71 -3.74 6.04
C GLY A 14 6.82 -4.91 7.01
N PHE A 15 6.55 -6.13 6.53
CA PHE A 15 6.66 -7.35 7.33
C PHE A 15 8.12 -7.69 7.67
N ALA A 16 9.14 -7.14 6.99
CA ALA A 16 10.53 -7.39 7.36
C ALA A 16 10.84 -6.83 8.76
N SER A 17 10.17 -5.74 9.18
CA SER A 17 10.34 -5.09 10.48
C SER A 17 10.16 -6.03 11.68
N VAL A 18 9.30 -7.05 11.58
CA VAL A 18 9.02 -7.99 12.69
C VAL A 18 10.22 -8.85 13.06
N SER A 19 11.21 -8.94 12.16
CA SER A 19 12.44 -9.71 12.36
C SER A 19 13.63 -8.86 12.78
N GLN A 20 13.47 -7.53 12.87
CA GLN A 20 14.55 -6.59 13.15
C GLN A 20 14.62 -6.22 14.64
N LYS A 21 15.80 -5.84 15.12
CA LYS A 21 15.93 -5.25 16.45
C LYS A 21 15.54 -3.79 16.41
N GLY A 22 15.04 -3.26 17.53
CA GLY A 22 14.77 -1.83 17.65
C GLY A 22 16.01 -0.91 17.54
N THR A 23 17.22 -1.45 17.64
CA THR A 23 18.47 -0.72 17.35
C THR A 23 18.79 -0.64 15.86
N GLU A 24 18.20 -1.51 15.05
CA GLU A 24 18.39 -1.57 13.59
C GLU A 24 17.24 -0.85 12.88
N HIS A 25 16.01 -1.07 13.32
CA HIS A 25 14.81 -0.53 12.67
C HIS A 25 14.56 0.97 12.93
N ARG A 26 15.23 1.56 13.93
CA ARG A 26 14.98 2.96 14.30
C ARG A 26 15.50 3.90 13.22
N ASP A 27 14.66 4.83 12.77
CA ASP A 27 15.12 5.91 11.92
C ASP A 27 15.74 7.02 12.78
N GLU A 28 17.07 7.10 12.77
CA GLU A 28 17.81 8.15 13.48
C GLU A 28 17.68 9.50 12.76
N ILE A 29 17.62 10.59 13.52
CA ILE A 29 17.43 11.95 13.00
C ILE A 29 18.63 12.84 13.34
N THR A 30 19.07 13.64 12.38
CA THR A 30 20.13 14.63 12.48
C THR A 30 19.60 16.00 12.04
N PRO A 31 20.32 17.11 12.25
CA PRO A 31 19.90 18.41 11.73
C PRO A 31 19.72 18.48 10.20
N ASP A 32 20.31 17.54 9.45
CA ASP A 32 20.23 17.47 7.99
C ASP A 32 19.11 16.52 7.49
N GLY A 33 18.37 15.86 8.39
CA GLY A 33 17.35 14.89 8.04
C GLY A 33 17.45 13.57 8.80
N PHE A 34 16.50 12.69 8.51
CA PHE A 34 16.57 11.27 8.89
C PHE A 34 17.67 10.54 8.12
N LEU A 35 18.39 9.63 8.80
CA LEU A 35 19.48 8.85 8.21
C LEU A 35 19.01 7.61 7.43
N SER A 36 17.77 7.18 7.66
CA SER A 36 17.13 6.01 7.04
C SER A 36 15.61 6.22 6.97
N ASN A 37 14.90 5.39 6.21
CA ASN A 37 13.45 5.47 6.03
C ASN A 37 12.75 4.11 6.21
N HIS A 38 13.10 3.40 7.28
CA HIS A 38 12.51 2.09 7.62
C HIS A 38 11.01 2.19 7.90
N ALA A 39 10.56 3.33 8.45
CA ALA A 39 9.15 3.63 8.69
C ALA A 39 8.35 3.99 7.42
N GLY A 40 9.02 4.14 6.27
CA GLY A 40 8.37 4.40 4.98
C GLY A 40 7.62 5.73 4.93
N GLY A 41 8.19 6.78 5.51
CA GLY A 41 7.66 8.14 5.47
C GLY A 41 6.49 8.38 6.42
N THR A 42 6.13 7.40 7.25
CA THR A 42 5.04 7.53 8.22
C THR A 42 5.47 7.10 9.61
N LEU A 43 5.48 8.04 10.57
CA LEU A 43 5.83 7.81 11.96
C LEU A 43 4.64 8.17 12.84
N GLY A 44 4.19 7.23 13.69
CA GLY A 44 3.02 7.44 14.56
C GLY A 44 1.73 7.74 13.80
N GLY A 45 1.63 7.32 12.53
CA GLY A 45 0.48 7.60 11.67
C GLY A 45 0.47 8.99 11.04
N ILE A 46 1.57 9.73 11.10
CA ILE A 46 1.75 11.06 10.50
C ILE A 46 2.93 11.02 9.54
N SER A 47 2.89 11.80 8.47
CA SER A 47 4.01 11.93 7.54
C SER A 47 5.26 12.46 8.24
N SER A 48 6.41 11.81 8.08
CA SER A 48 7.69 12.24 8.66
C SER A 48 8.41 13.31 7.83
N GLY A 49 7.95 13.57 6.60
CA GLY A 49 8.63 14.44 5.63
C GLY A 49 9.51 13.67 4.63
N GLN A 50 9.80 12.39 4.90
CA GLN A 50 10.48 11.49 3.99
C GLN A 50 9.51 10.89 2.96
N ASP A 51 10.06 10.20 1.95
CA ASP A 51 9.25 9.48 0.96
C ASP A 51 8.28 8.50 1.62
N VAL A 52 7.01 8.59 1.23
CA VAL A 52 5.98 7.63 1.64
C VAL A 52 6.14 6.36 0.79
N ILE A 53 6.57 5.28 1.43
CA ILE A 53 6.84 4.00 0.77
C ILE A 53 5.75 3.01 1.15
N ALA A 54 5.04 2.50 0.14
CA ALA A 54 4.03 1.47 0.32
C ALA A 54 4.20 0.33 -0.70
N HIS A 55 4.06 -0.90 -0.22
CA HIS A 55 4.05 -2.10 -1.06
C HIS A 55 2.69 -2.79 -0.96
N ILE A 56 2.27 -3.43 -2.06
CA ILE A 56 1.04 -4.21 -2.12
C ILE A 56 1.32 -5.62 -2.63
N ALA A 57 0.72 -6.61 -2.00
CA ALA A 57 0.79 -8.00 -2.44
C ALA A 57 -0.51 -8.36 -3.18
N LEU A 58 -0.40 -8.80 -4.44
CA LEU A 58 -1.54 -9.21 -5.25
C LEU A 58 -1.59 -10.73 -5.42
N LYS A 59 -2.78 -11.30 -5.26
CA LYS A 59 -3.01 -12.70 -5.64
C LYS A 59 -3.05 -12.86 -7.17
N PRO A 60 -2.74 -14.05 -7.70
CA PRO A 60 -2.91 -14.35 -9.12
C PRO A 60 -4.36 -14.21 -9.62
N THR A 61 -4.51 -14.04 -10.93
CA THR A 61 -5.81 -14.00 -11.62
C THR A 61 -6.57 -15.31 -11.41
N SER A 62 -7.86 -15.22 -11.06
CA SER A 62 -8.72 -16.39 -10.84
C SER A 62 -9.26 -17.00 -12.14
N SER A 63 -9.40 -16.21 -13.18
CA SER A 63 -9.89 -16.64 -14.49
C SER A 63 -8.73 -17.15 -15.35
N ILE A 64 -8.60 -18.47 -15.44
CA ILE A 64 -7.59 -19.15 -16.24
C ILE A 64 -8.24 -20.18 -17.15
N THR A 65 -7.50 -20.65 -18.15
CA THR A 65 -8.00 -21.63 -19.13
C THR A 65 -8.09 -23.04 -18.58
N THR A 66 -7.41 -23.31 -17.46
CA THR A 66 -7.48 -24.59 -16.75
C THR A 66 -8.86 -24.75 -16.11
N PRO A 67 -9.58 -25.85 -16.37
CA PRO A 67 -10.85 -26.13 -15.72
C PRO A 67 -10.73 -26.16 -14.20
N GLY A 68 -11.72 -25.57 -13.52
CA GLY A 68 -11.79 -25.51 -12.06
C GLY A 68 -13.18 -25.91 -11.55
N LYS A 69 -13.22 -26.58 -10.39
CA LYS A 69 -14.49 -26.92 -9.73
C LYS A 69 -15.14 -25.67 -9.17
N SER A 70 -16.46 -25.55 -9.34
CA SER A 70 -17.28 -24.48 -8.78
C SER A 70 -18.72 -24.97 -8.54
N ILE A 71 -19.63 -24.04 -8.25
CA ILE A 71 -21.07 -24.29 -8.12
C ILE A 71 -21.85 -23.31 -8.99
N ASN A 72 -23.01 -23.74 -9.50
CA ASN A 72 -23.97 -22.84 -10.16
C ASN A 72 -24.88 -22.13 -9.13
N MET A 73 -25.81 -21.31 -9.61
CA MET A 73 -26.74 -20.57 -8.75
C MET A 73 -27.74 -21.48 -8.00
N GLN A 74 -27.92 -22.71 -8.46
CA GLN A 74 -28.73 -23.75 -7.83
C GLN A 74 -27.94 -24.55 -6.77
N GLY A 75 -26.65 -24.27 -6.59
CA GLY A 75 -25.77 -24.96 -5.65
C GLY A 75 -25.22 -26.29 -6.17
N GLU A 76 -25.41 -26.60 -7.45
CA GLU A 76 -24.96 -27.86 -8.04
C GLU A 76 -23.49 -27.74 -8.47
N PRO A 77 -22.67 -28.81 -8.29
CA PRO A 77 -21.29 -28.82 -8.73
C PRO A 77 -21.18 -28.64 -10.25
N VAL A 78 -20.32 -27.72 -10.68
CA VAL A 78 -20.00 -27.48 -12.10
C VAL A 78 -18.51 -27.35 -12.30
N GLU A 79 -18.06 -27.61 -13.53
CA GLU A 79 -16.70 -27.30 -13.95
C GLU A 79 -16.70 -25.98 -14.73
N VAL A 80 -16.00 -24.98 -14.20
CA VAL A 80 -15.86 -23.66 -14.81
C VAL A 80 -14.58 -23.64 -15.64
N VAL A 81 -14.73 -23.29 -16.91
CA VAL A 81 -13.63 -23.07 -17.85
C VAL A 81 -13.78 -21.71 -18.47
N THR A 82 -12.85 -20.80 -18.16
CA THR A 82 -12.83 -19.47 -18.78
C THR A 82 -12.19 -19.54 -20.16
N LYS A 83 -12.98 -19.29 -21.21
CA LYS A 83 -12.49 -19.20 -22.60
C LYS A 83 -12.05 -17.77 -22.93
N GLY A 84 -11.17 -17.62 -23.91
CA GLY A 84 -10.66 -16.31 -24.37
C GLY A 84 -9.37 -15.85 -23.67
N ARG A 85 -8.94 -14.61 -23.97
CA ARG A 85 -7.75 -14.00 -23.36
C ARG A 85 -8.12 -13.36 -22.02
N HIS A 86 -7.41 -13.75 -20.98
CA HIS A 86 -7.49 -13.18 -19.64
C HIS A 86 -6.14 -12.61 -19.23
N ASP A 87 -6.16 -11.71 -18.25
CA ASP A 87 -4.94 -11.10 -17.75
C ASP A 87 -4.09 -12.16 -17.02
N PRO A 88 -2.86 -12.46 -17.48
CA PRO A 88 -1.98 -13.41 -16.78
C PRO A 88 -1.44 -12.82 -15.47
N CYS A 89 -1.42 -11.49 -15.31
CA CYS A 89 -0.93 -10.80 -14.13
C CYS A 89 -1.67 -9.48 -13.90
N VAL A 90 -2.70 -9.53 -13.04
CA VAL A 90 -3.45 -8.34 -12.61
C VAL A 90 -2.57 -7.25 -11.98
N GLY A 91 -1.37 -7.59 -11.50
CA GLY A 91 -0.44 -6.67 -10.87
C GLY A 91 -0.01 -5.53 -11.79
N ILE A 92 0.19 -5.79 -13.08
CA ILE A 92 0.66 -4.78 -14.04
C ILE A 92 -0.37 -3.64 -14.16
N ARG A 93 -1.65 -4.01 -14.23
CA ARG A 93 -2.74 -3.03 -14.33
C ARG A 93 -3.12 -2.43 -12.98
N ALA A 94 -2.71 -3.03 -11.87
CA ALA A 94 -2.94 -2.50 -10.54
C ALA A 94 -2.05 -1.29 -10.21
N VAL A 95 -0.89 -1.15 -10.85
CA VAL A 95 0.06 -0.04 -10.61
C VAL A 95 -0.60 1.34 -10.70
N PRO A 96 -1.21 1.74 -11.83
CA PRO A 96 -1.83 3.07 -11.92
C PRO A 96 -3.03 3.24 -10.97
N ILE A 97 -3.71 2.16 -10.59
CA ILE A 97 -4.79 2.20 -9.60
C ILE A 97 -4.22 2.50 -8.21
N ALA A 98 -3.13 1.83 -7.83
CA ALA A 98 -2.47 2.05 -6.56
C ALA A 98 -1.91 3.48 -6.45
N GLU A 99 -1.28 3.98 -7.51
CA GLU A 99 -0.80 5.37 -7.59
C GLU A 99 -1.95 6.38 -7.41
N ALA A 100 -3.07 6.19 -8.11
CA ALA A 100 -4.24 7.05 -7.98
C ALA A 100 -4.83 7.01 -6.56
N MET A 101 -4.93 5.82 -5.96
CA MET A 101 -5.41 5.67 -4.58
C MET A 101 -4.49 6.36 -3.57
N MET A 102 -3.16 6.29 -3.77
CA MET A 102 -2.19 7.01 -2.95
C MET A 102 -2.37 8.52 -3.11
N ALA A 103 -2.45 9.03 -4.34
CA ALA A 103 -2.59 10.45 -4.61
C ALA A 103 -3.87 11.05 -3.99
N ILE A 104 -5.01 10.34 -4.11
CA ILE A 104 -6.28 10.78 -3.50
C ILE A 104 -6.17 10.79 -1.97
N THR A 105 -5.55 9.78 -1.38
CA THR A 105 -5.36 9.70 0.08
C THR A 105 -4.49 10.84 0.59
N LEU A 106 -3.36 11.10 -0.07
CA LEU A 106 -2.46 12.20 0.29
C LEU A 106 -3.14 13.56 0.13
N MET A 107 -3.91 13.77 -0.94
CA MET A 107 -4.64 15.02 -1.15
C MET A 107 -5.69 15.26 -0.05
N ASP A 108 -6.43 14.23 0.35
CA ASP A 108 -7.40 14.32 1.44
C ASP A 108 -6.72 14.71 2.76
N HIS A 109 -5.62 14.05 3.13
CA HIS A 109 -4.84 14.39 4.33
C HIS A 109 -4.26 15.81 4.26
N PHE A 110 -3.73 16.22 3.11
CA PHE A 110 -3.21 17.57 2.90
C PHE A 110 -4.30 18.63 3.09
N MET A 111 -5.48 18.43 2.48
CA MET A 111 -6.60 19.38 2.60
C MET A 111 -7.10 19.48 4.05
N ARG A 112 -7.22 18.36 4.77
CA ARG A 112 -7.58 18.34 6.19
C ARG A 112 -6.57 19.09 7.05
N HIS A 113 -5.28 18.82 6.84
CA HIS A 113 -4.22 19.49 7.58
C HIS A 113 -4.24 21.00 7.32
N ARG A 114 -4.36 21.42 6.05
CA ARG A 114 -4.47 22.84 5.69
C ARG A 114 -5.69 23.51 6.32
N ALA A 115 -6.86 22.86 6.29
CA ALA A 115 -8.08 23.43 6.87
C ALA A 115 -7.97 23.67 8.39
N GLN A 116 -7.27 22.80 9.10
CA GLN A 116 -7.12 22.89 10.56
C GLN A 116 -5.93 23.75 10.99
N ASN A 117 -4.84 23.74 10.22
CA ASN A 117 -3.54 24.24 10.66
C ASN A 117 -2.92 25.32 9.75
N ALA A 118 -3.66 25.90 8.79
CA ALA A 118 -3.09 26.87 7.83
C ALA A 118 -2.34 28.06 8.47
N GLY A 119 -2.72 28.47 9.69
CA GLY A 119 -2.07 29.57 10.42
C GLY A 119 -1.09 29.11 11.50
N VAL A 120 -0.86 27.81 11.66
CA VAL A 120 0.01 27.27 12.70
C VAL A 120 1.47 27.38 12.25
N VAL A 121 2.27 28.08 13.05
CA VAL A 121 3.73 28.14 12.89
C VAL A 121 4.35 27.19 13.91
N SER A 122 4.98 26.12 13.43
CA SER A 122 5.66 25.17 14.31
C SER A 122 6.95 25.81 14.85
N PRO A 123 7.21 25.74 16.18
CA PRO A 123 8.50 26.10 16.74
C PRO A 123 9.56 25.00 16.53
N ALA A 124 9.14 23.80 16.09
CA ALA A 124 10.06 22.73 15.78
C ALA A 124 10.82 23.03 14.47
N PRO A 125 12.10 22.65 14.38
CA PRO A 125 12.88 22.82 13.16
C PRO A 125 12.26 22.00 12.01
N VAL A 126 12.38 22.54 10.79
CA VAL A 126 12.14 21.77 9.56
C VAL A 126 13.45 21.02 9.28
N VAL A 127 13.38 19.69 9.37
CA VAL A 127 14.51 18.77 9.28
C VAL A 127 14.24 17.80 8.15
#